data_AF-A0A957D3G0-F1
#
_entry.id   AF-A0A957D3G0-F1
#
_cell.length_a   1.000
_cell.length_b   1.000
_cell.length_c   1.000
_cell.angle_alpha   90.00
_cell.angle_beta   90.00
_cell.angle_gamma   90.00
#
_symmetry.space_group_name_H-M   'P 1'
#
loop_
_entity.id
_entity.type
_entity.pdbx_description
1 polymer ?
#
loop_
_entity_poly.entity_id
_entity_poly.type
_entity_poly.pdbx_seq_one_letter_code
_entity_poly.pdbx_strand_id
1 'polypeptide(L)'
;MDTKSQNAVRMLEVIARCNHEMVKLGSTLRLRQQVTEIKRSLECVLYTDTVLLEGYVDAELQTGKAIAWCLEMSWNSDRWLIETSVLVNDEHGQNSIKEFPVRIAETLDECLKQLTSATMELVNSANSINLTTV
;
A
#
# COMPACT_ATOMS: atom_id res chain seq x y z
N MET A 1 31.15 4.71 -4.24
CA MET A 1 29.84 4.35 -4.81
C MET A 1 29.37 5.55 -5.61
N ASP A 2 29.00 5.37 -6.88
CA ASP A 2 28.51 6.47 -7.73
C ASP A 2 27.10 6.91 -7.30
N THR A 3 26.65 8.06 -7.82
CA THR A 3 25.34 8.64 -7.49
C THR A 3 24.16 7.74 -7.85
N LYS A 4 24.24 6.98 -8.96
CA LYS A 4 23.15 6.07 -9.35
C LYS A 4 23.03 4.93 -8.37
N SER A 5 24.16 4.35 -7.98
CA SER A 5 24.23 3.30 -6.96
C SER A 5 23.72 3.79 -5.60
N GLN A 6 24.08 5.01 -5.18
CA GLN A 6 23.53 5.63 -3.96
C GLN A 6 22.01 5.80 -4.03
N ASN A 7 21.49 6.25 -5.15
CA ASN A 7 20.05 6.42 -5.37
C ASN A 7 19.30 5.09 -5.34
N ALA A 8 19.86 4.03 -5.93
CA ALA A 8 19.28 2.69 -5.86
C ALA A 8 19.22 2.16 -4.42
N VAL A 9 20.28 2.35 -3.63
CA VAL A 9 20.30 1.97 -2.20
C VAL A 9 19.23 2.72 -1.42
N ARG A 10 19.11 4.05 -1.62
CA ARG A 10 18.08 4.87 -0.96
C ARG A 10 16.66 4.42 -1.30
N MET A 11 16.41 4.06 -2.57
CA MET A 11 15.13 3.51 -3.00
C MET A 11 14.82 2.19 -2.28
N LEU A 12 15.78 1.26 -2.26
CA LEU A 12 15.63 -0.03 -1.58
C LEU A 12 15.35 0.13 -0.08
N GLU A 13 16.04 1.07 0.58
CA GLU A 13 15.81 1.36 2.00
C GLU A 13 14.39 1.84 2.27
N VAL A 14 13.85 2.73 1.43
CA VAL A 14 12.48 3.24 1.58
C VAL A 14 11.46 2.14 1.30
N ILE A 15 11.63 1.36 0.22
CA ILE A 15 10.75 0.21 -0.08
C ILE A 15 10.75 -0.78 1.08
N ALA A 16 11.92 -1.12 1.64
CA ALA A 16 12.02 -2.03 2.77
C ALA A 16 11.31 -1.50 4.02
N ARG A 17 11.40 -0.18 4.29
CA ARG A 17 10.66 0.47 5.39
C ARG A 17 9.16 0.43 5.16
N CYS A 18 8.69 0.74 3.94
CA CYS A 18 7.28 0.65 3.60
C CYS A 18 6.74 -0.76 3.79
N ASN A 19 7.46 -1.77 3.29
CA ASN A 19 7.13 -3.18 3.51
C ASN A 19 7.03 -3.51 5.00
N HIS A 20 7.99 -3.05 5.81
CA HIS A 20 7.99 -3.29 7.25
C HIS A 20 6.75 -2.71 7.95
N GLU A 21 6.33 -1.51 7.56
CA GLU A 21 5.10 -0.91 8.11
C GLU A 21 3.83 -1.65 7.65
N MET A 22 3.77 -2.15 6.42
CA MET A 22 2.68 -3.02 5.95
C MET A 22 2.65 -4.37 6.69
N VAL A 23 3.82 -4.95 6.99
CA VAL A 23 3.93 -6.17 7.82
C VAL A 23 3.40 -5.92 9.23
N LYS A 24 3.73 -4.78 9.84
CA LYS A 24 3.20 -4.39 11.15
C LYS A 24 1.70 -4.18 11.11
N LEU A 25 1.18 -3.55 10.06
CA LEU A 25 -0.26 -3.38 9.86
C LEU A 25 -0.96 -4.73 9.86
N GLY A 26 -0.51 -5.67 9.02
CA GLY A 26 -1.08 -7.02 8.97
C GLY A 26 -0.99 -7.76 10.31
N SER A 27 0.12 -7.60 11.03
CA SER A 27 0.29 -8.18 12.37
C SER A 27 -0.68 -7.58 13.39
N THR A 28 -0.93 -6.28 13.31
CA THR A 28 -1.87 -5.57 14.19
C THR A 28 -3.31 -5.96 13.90
N LEU A 29 -3.69 -6.04 12.61
CA LEU A 29 -5.02 -6.47 12.19
C LEU A 29 -5.33 -7.90 12.62
N ARG A 30 -4.34 -8.81 12.55
CA ARG A 30 -4.48 -10.21 13.01
C ARG A 30 -4.87 -10.34 14.49
N LEU A 31 -4.58 -9.33 15.32
CA LEU A 31 -4.97 -9.34 16.73
C LEU A 31 -6.44 -8.95 16.96
N ARG A 32 -7.14 -8.47 15.93
CA ARG A 32 -8.55 -8.07 16.02
C ARG A 32 -9.44 -9.30 15.89
N GLN A 33 -10.39 -9.47 16.80
CA GLN A 33 -11.26 -10.66 16.86
C GLN A 33 -12.10 -10.87 15.60
N GLN A 34 -12.37 -9.80 14.84
CA GLN A 34 -13.15 -9.85 13.61
C GLN A 34 -12.39 -10.44 12.43
N VAL A 35 -11.06 -10.48 12.49
CA VAL A 35 -10.19 -10.90 11.39
C VAL A 35 -9.94 -12.40 11.48
N THR A 36 -10.23 -13.12 10.41
CA THR A 36 -10.01 -14.57 10.29
C THR A 36 -8.70 -14.90 9.60
N GLU A 37 -8.33 -14.11 8.58
CA GLU A 37 -7.10 -14.31 7.82
C GLU A 37 -6.46 -12.97 7.45
N ILE A 38 -5.13 -12.97 7.32
CA ILE A 38 -4.37 -11.84 6.80
C ILE A 38 -3.48 -12.34 5.66
N LYS A 39 -3.70 -11.79 4.47
CA LYS A 39 -2.82 -11.91 3.31
C LYS A 39 -2.09 -10.58 3.11
N ARG A 40 -0.87 -10.63 2.60
CA ARG A 40 -0.12 -9.43 2.26
C ARG A 40 0.91 -9.74 1.20
N SER A 41 1.21 -8.75 0.38
CA SER A 41 2.34 -8.80 -0.53
C SER A 41 2.91 -7.42 -0.78
N LEU A 42 4.14 -7.40 -1.27
CA LEU A 42 4.77 -6.24 -1.88
C LEU A 42 5.62 -6.75 -3.04
N GLU A 43 5.19 -6.43 -4.26
CA GLU A 43 5.67 -7.05 -5.49
C GLU A 43 6.09 -5.98 -6.48
N CYS A 44 7.15 -6.26 -7.23
CA CYS A 44 7.47 -5.49 -8.42
C CYS A 44 6.82 -6.20 -9.60
N VAL A 45 5.77 -5.60 -10.15
CA VAL A 45 4.96 -6.17 -11.22
C VAL A 45 5.33 -5.52 -12.56
N LEU A 46 5.46 -6.34 -13.60
CA LEU A 46 5.68 -5.89 -14.97
C LEU A 46 4.40 -6.14 -15.77
N TYR A 47 3.72 -5.05 -16.14
CA TYR A 47 2.66 -5.07 -17.13
C TYR A 47 3.22 -4.76 -18.51
N THR A 48 2.40 -4.97 -19.55
CA THR A 48 2.78 -4.73 -20.95
C THR A 48 3.42 -3.36 -21.17
N ASP A 49 2.90 -2.32 -20.50
CA ASP A 49 3.29 -0.93 -20.75
C ASP A 49 3.87 -0.21 -19.52
N THR A 50 4.00 -0.89 -18.38
CA THR A 50 4.42 -0.22 -17.13
C THR A 50 5.03 -1.18 -16.11
N VAL A 51 5.86 -0.62 -15.22
CA VAL A 51 6.42 -1.31 -14.05
C VAL A 51 5.83 -0.69 -12.81
N LEU A 52 5.27 -1.53 -11.95
CA LEU A 52 4.67 -1.11 -10.69
C LEU A 52 5.39 -1.74 -9.51
N LEU A 53 5.43 -0.99 -8.41
CA LEU A 53 5.53 -1.56 -7.09
C LEU A 53 4.10 -1.61 -6.54
N GLU A 54 3.59 -2.81 -6.29
CA GLU A 54 2.25 -3.03 -5.74
C GLU A 54 2.36 -3.68 -4.38
N GLY A 55 1.69 -3.11 -3.39
CA GLY A 55 1.62 -3.64 -2.05
C GLY A 55 0.18 -3.69 -1.57
N TYR A 56 -0.15 -4.75 -0.84
CA TYR A 56 -1.43 -4.83 -0.16
C TYR A 56 -1.32 -5.53 1.20
N VAL A 57 -2.23 -5.16 2.10
CA VAL A 57 -2.60 -5.95 3.27
C VAL A 57 -4.09 -6.22 3.18
N ASP A 58 -4.46 -7.48 3.08
CA ASP A 58 -5.85 -7.93 2.96
C ASP A 58 -6.26 -8.69 4.23
N ALA A 59 -7.35 -8.26 4.85
CA ALA A 59 -7.93 -8.83 6.04
C ALA A 59 -9.30 -9.43 5.74
N GLU A 60 -9.38 -10.75 5.76
CA GLU A 60 -10.65 -11.47 5.70
C GLU A 60 -11.34 -11.39 7.07
N LEU A 61 -12.64 -11.14 7.06
CA LEU A 61 -13.46 -10.94 8.24
C LEU A 61 -14.37 -12.15 8.49
N GLN A 62 -14.79 -12.33 9.73
CA GLN A 62 -15.79 -13.33 10.13
C GLN A 62 -17.12 -13.20 9.39
N THR A 63 -17.42 -12.02 8.85
CA THR A 63 -18.61 -11.74 8.04
C THR A 63 -18.51 -12.32 6.62
N GLY A 64 -17.35 -12.84 6.21
CA GLY A 64 -17.07 -13.30 4.86
C GLY A 64 -16.60 -12.19 3.90
N LYS A 65 -16.57 -10.93 4.35
CA LYS A 65 -16.01 -9.80 3.60
C LYS A 65 -14.49 -9.73 3.78
N ALA A 66 -13.81 -9.03 2.87
CA ALA A 66 -12.39 -8.74 2.99
C ALA A 66 -12.13 -7.24 2.87
N ILE A 67 -11.18 -6.71 3.64
CA ILE A 67 -10.74 -5.32 3.53
C ILE A 67 -9.28 -5.29 3.11
N ALA A 68 -8.99 -4.61 2.01
CA ALA A 68 -7.65 -4.47 1.47
C ALA A 68 -7.14 -3.02 1.63
N TRP A 69 -5.95 -2.87 2.18
CA TRP A 69 -5.16 -1.64 2.18
C TRP A 69 -4.13 -1.72 1.07
N CYS A 70 -4.33 -0.97 -0.01
CA CYS A 70 -3.53 -1.05 -1.22
C CYS A 70 -2.60 0.16 -1.35
N LEU A 71 -1.38 -0.09 -1.81
CA LEU A 71 -0.34 0.87 -2.13
C LEU A 71 0.21 0.53 -3.51
N GLU A 72 0.20 1.50 -4.41
CA GLU A 72 0.75 1.34 -5.75
C GLU A 72 1.71 2.49 -6.02
N MET A 73 2.83 2.20 -6.67
CA MET A 73 3.76 3.20 -7.17
C MET A 73 4.17 2.83 -8.59
N SER A 74 3.99 3.78 -9.51
CA SER A 74 4.29 3.62 -10.93
C SER A 74 5.06 4.82 -11.46
N TRP A 75 5.70 4.65 -12.62
CA TRP A 75 6.25 5.76 -13.40
C TRP A 75 5.37 6.00 -14.62
N ASN A 76 4.77 7.19 -14.72
CA ASN A 76 3.88 7.56 -15.80
C ASN A 76 4.21 8.98 -16.28
N SER A 77 4.40 9.16 -17.59
CA SER A 77 4.56 10.47 -18.23
C SER A 77 5.63 11.34 -17.53
N ASP A 78 6.81 10.76 -17.31
CA ASP A 78 7.97 11.39 -16.66
C ASP A 78 7.77 11.77 -15.19
N ARG A 79 6.82 11.13 -14.50
CA ARG A 79 6.53 11.38 -13.08
C ARG A 79 6.28 10.08 -12.33
N TRP A 80 6.61 10.08 -11.06
CA TRP A 80 6.18 9.04 -10.13
C TRP A 80 4.74 9.32 -9.72
N LEU A 81 3.89 8.30 -9.81
CA LEU A 81 2.54 8.28 -9.25
C LEU A 81 2.54 7.32 -8.07
N ILE A 82 1.99 7.76 -6.95
CA ILE A 82 1.80 6.95 -5.76
C ILE A 82 0.33 7.03 -5.36
N GLU A 83 -0.31 5.88 -5.39
CA GLU A 83 -1.73 5.71 -5.16
C GLU A 83 -1.94 4.82 -3.95
N THR A 84 -2.88 5.19 -3.10
CA THR A 84 -3.27 4.37 -1.96
C THR A 84 -4.77 4.35 -1.86
N SER A 85 -5.32 3.20 -1.47
CA SER A 85 -6.76 3.03 -1.30
C SER A 85 -7.05 2.00 -0.21
N VAL A 86 -8.25 2.08 0.34
CA VAL A 86 -8.82 1.01 1.15
C VAL A 86 -10.08 0.51 0.48
N LEU A 87 -10.12 -0.78 0.20
CA LEU A 87 -11.17 -1.43 -0.55
C LEU A 87 -11.89 -2.45 0.35
N VAL A 88 -13.18 -2.63 0.14
CA VAL A 88 -13.95 -3.78 0.65
C VAL A 88 -14.30 -4.69 -0.51
N ASN A 89 -14.08 -5.99 -0.32
CA ASN A 89 -14.55 -7.03 -1.22
C ASN A 89 -15.67 -7.81 -0.51
N ASP A 90 -16.83 -7.88 -1.16
CA ASP A 90 -17.99 -8.66 -0.71
C ASP A 90 -18.64 -9.43 -1.87
N GLU A 91 -19.82 -10.00 -1.65
CA GLU A 91 -20.56 -10.77 -2.68
C GLU A 91 -21.01 -9.92 -3.88
N HIS A 92 -20.99 -8.59 -3.76
CA HIS A 92 -21.33 -7.65 -4.83
C HIS A 92 -20.09 -7.11 -5.55
N GLY A 93 -18.88 -7.49 -5.12
CA GLY A 93 -17.62 -7.15 -5.76
C GLY A 93 -16.75 -6.24 -4.89
N GLN A 94 -15.95 -5.40 -5.55
CA GLN A 94 -14.98 -4.53 -4.92
C GLN A 94 -15.48 -3.08 -4.89
N ASN A 95 -15.48 -2.47 -3.71
CA ASN A 95 -15.87 -1.08 -3.51
C ASN A 95 -14.80 -0.33 -2.72
N SER A 96 -14.62 0.96 -3.01
CA SER A 96 -13.70 1.80 -2.23
C SER A 96 -14.36 2.26 -0.93
N ILE A 97 -13.71 1.97 0.20
CA ILE A 97 -14.06 2.51 1.53
C ILE A 97 -13.41 3.89 1.69
N LYS A 98 -12.17 4.03 1.20
CA LYS A 98 -11.38 5.25 1.34
C LYS A 98 -10.40 5.38 0.20
N GLU A 99 -10.52 6.49 -0.53
CA GLU A 99 -9.52 6.91 -1.50
C GLU A 99 -8.66 8.02 -0.90
N PHE A 100 -7.37 7.97 -1.19
CA PHE A 100 -6.44 9.02 -0.81
C PHE A 100 -6.07 9.82 -2.05
N PRO A 101 -5.69 11.11 -1.90
CA PRO A 101 -5.21 11.89 -3.03
C PRO A 101 -4.02 11.21 -3.70
N VAL A 102 -4.07 11.07 -5.03
CA VAL A 102 -2.92 10.61 -5.82
C VAL A 102 -1.75 11.56 -5.60
N ARG A 103 -0.59 11.00 -5.22
CA ARG A 103 0.63 11.76 -4.98
C ARG A 103 1.51 11.69 -6.21
N ILE A 104 2.01 12.85 -6.63
CA ILE A 104 2.86 13.00 -7.81
C ILE A 104 4.23 13.50 -7.35
N ALA A 105 5.29 12.94 -7.93
CA ALA A 105 6.67 13.38 -7.70
C ALA A 105 7.45 13.44 -9.02
N GLU A 106 8.20 14.51 -9.23
CA GLU A 106 9.02 14.71 -10.45
C GLU A 106 10.47 14.27 -10.22
N THR A 107 10.90 14.18 -8.96
CA THR A 107 12.24 13.75 -8.57
C THR A 107 12.22 12.49 -7.72
N LEU A 108 13.36 11.80 -7.67
CA LEU A 108 13.53 10.64 -6.77
C LEU A 108 13.31 11.06 -5.30
N ASP A 109 13.88 12.18 -4.87
CA ASP A 109 13.76 12.63 -3.47
C ASP A 109 12.31 12.90 -3.06
N GLU A 110 11.54 13.50 -3.96
CA GLU A 110 10.09 13.67 -3.78
C GLU A 110 9.39 12.33 -3.74
N CYS A 111 9.71 11.41 -4.66
CA CYS A 111 9.11 10.07 -4.70
C CYS A 111 9.32 9.32 -3.39
N LEU A 112 10.56 9.29 -2.88
CA LEU A 112 10.88 8.62 -1.61
C LEU A 112 10.09 9.21 -0.44
N LYS A 113 9.97 10.54 -0.39
CA LYS A 113 9.18 11.25 0.62
C LYS A 113 7.69 10.96 0.51
N GLN A 114 7.15 10.98 -0.70
CA GLN A 114 5.74 10.73 -0.97
C GLN A 114 5.37 9.28 -0.68
N LEU A 115 6.20 8.31 -1.07
CA LEU A 115 5.99 6.88 -0.83
C LEU A 115 5.94 6.59 0.68
N THR A 116 6.89 7.14 1.43
CA THR A 116 6.91 7.03 2.89
C THR A 116 5.63 7.64 3.50
N SER A 117 5.25 8.84 3.06
CA SER A 117 4.08 9.54 3.60
C SER A 117 2.78 8.82 3.29
N ALA A 118 2.60 8.35 2.05
CA ALA A 118 1.44 7.59 1.61
C ALA A 118 1.30 6.29 2.41
N THR A 119 2.41 5.56 2.58
CA THR A 119 2.40 4.31 3.35
C THR A 119 1.96 4.53 4.79
N MET A 120 2.50 5.56 5.46
CA MET A 120 2.12 5.86 6.84
C MET A 120 0.66 6.30 6.94
N GLU A 121 0.16 7.09 5.99
CA GLU A 121 -1.24 7.50 5.95
C GLU A 121 -2.17 6.29 5.75
N LEU A 122 -1.82 5.40 4.83
CA LEU A 122 -2.53 4.15 4.58
C LEU A 122 -2.55 3.26 5.83
N VAL A 123 -1.42 3.04 6.48
CA VAL A 123 -1.31 2.23 7.70
C VAL A 123 -2.13 2.83 8.84
N ASN A 124 -2.06 4.15 9.03
CA ASN A 124 -2.81 4.84 10.08
C ASN A 124 -4.33 4.78 9.85
N SER A 125 -4.77 4.64 8.60
CA SER A 125 -6.20 4.55 8.27
C SER A 125 -6.89 3.34 8.90
N ALA A 126 -6.16 2.26 9.18
CA ALA A 126 -6.70 1.05 9.81
C ALA A 126 -7.30 1.30 11.20
N ASN A 127 -6.90 2.38 11.88
CA ASN A 127 -7.47 2.78 13.16
C ASN A 127 -8.83 3.49 13.02
N SER A 128 -9.13 4.02 11.83
CA SER A 128 -10.39 4.73 11.55
C SER A 128 -11.47 3.84 10.92
N ILE A 129 -11.12 2.64 10.47
CA ILE A 129 -12.05 1.72 9.81
C ILE A 129 -12.66 0.78 10.84
N ASN A 130 -13.98 0.82 10.95
CA ASN A 130 -14.73 -0.05 11.84
C ASN A 130 -15.05 -1.39 11.18
N LEU A 131 -14.33 -2.44 11.57
CA LEU A 131 -14.46 -3.78 10.98
C LEU A 131 -15.81 -4.46 11.28
N THR A 132 -16.62 -3.96 12.21
CA THR A 132 -17.93 -4.57 12.53
C THR A 132 -19.06 -4.07 11.65
N THR A 133 -18.87 -2.93 10.98
CA THR A 133 -19.93 -2.27 10.19
C THR A 133 -19.63 -2.23 8.70
N VAL A 134 -18.44 -2.69 8.29
CA VAL A 134 -18.06 -2.80 6.87
C VAL A 134 -18.76 -3.95 6.19
#